data_AF-X1D015-F1
#
_entry.id   AF-X1D015-F1
#
_cell.length_a   1.000
_cell.length_b   1.000
_cell.length_c   1.000
_cell.angle_alpha   90.00
_cell.angle_beta   90.00
_cell.angle_gamma   90.00
#
_symmetry.space_group_name_H-M   'P 1'
#
loop_
_entity.id
_entity.type
_entity.pdbx_description
1 polymer ?
#
loop_
_entity_poly.entity_id
_entity_poly.type
_entity_poly.pdbx_seq_one_letter_code
_entity_poly.pdbx_strand_id
1 'polypeptide(L)'
;GLQYHDNINRWHTCPNSGPINASNPCSEYMFIDNSACNLASLNLMKFRKDDGTFDVESFKRAVRIFIIAQEILVDNGSYPEELITLNSHLLMLS
;
A
#
# COMPACT_ATOMS: atom_id res chain seq x y z
N GLY A 1 21.18 1.96 3.95
CA GLY A 1 20.36 0.88 3.38
C GLY A 1 20.83 0.54 1.98
N LEU A 2 20.21 -0.43 1.35
CA LEU A 2 20.46 -0.81 -0.04
C LEU A 2 19.12 -0.82 -0.78
N GLN A 3 19.04 -0.11 -1.91
CA GLN A 3 17.85 -0.08 -2.76
C GLN A 3 18.21 -0.66 -4.13
N TYR A 4 17.53 -1.73 -4.54
CA TYR A 4 17.73 -2.37 -5.85
C TYR A 4 16.87 -1.68 -6.92
N HIS A 5 17.32 -0.50 -7.37
CA HIS A 5 16.56 0.38 -8.26
C HIS A 5 16.01 -0.33 -9.51
N ASP A 6 16.83 -1.14 -10.19
CA ASP A 6 16.42 -1.86 -11.41
C ASP A 6 15.31 -2.88 -11.14
N ASN A 7 15.42 -3.63 -10.04
CA ASN A 7 14.42 -4.63 -9.68
C ASN A 7 13.10 -3.97 -9.29
N ILE A 8 13.16 -2.86 -8.55
CA ILE A 8 11.98 -2.08 -8.15
C ILE A 8 11.23 -1.57 -9.38
N ASN A 9 11.94 -0.92 -10.31
CA ASN A 9 11.32 -0.38 -11.52
C ASN A 9 10.85 -1.47 -12.49
N ARG A 10 11.52 -2.63 -12.52
CA ARG A 10 11.06 -3.79 -13.33
C ARG A 10 9.71 -4.34 -12.86
N TRP A 11 9.36 -4.21 -11.58
CA TRP A 11 8.10 -4.69 -11.01
C TRP A 11 7.06 -3.57 -10.79
N HIS A 12 7.33 -2.38 -11.32
CA HIS A 12 6.42 -1.25 -11.21
C HIS A 12 5.07 -1.55 -11.87
N THR A 13 3.98 -1.33 -11.13
CA THR A 13 2.61 -1.57 -11.61
C THR A 13 2.05 -0.49 -12.51
N CYS A 14 2.62 0.72 -12.53
CA CYS A 14 2.19 1.83 -13.39
C CYS A 14 3.38 2.57 -14.06
N PRO A 15 4.27 1.87 -14.78
CA PRO A 15 5.53 2.40 -15.29
C PRO A 15 5.39 3.55 -16.31
N ASN A 16 4.21 3.70 -16.91
CA ASN A 16 3.91 4.82 -17.81
C ASN A 16 3.67 6.14 -17.05
N SER A 17 3.54 6.11 -15.72
CA SER A 17 3.28 7.28 -14.87
C SER A 17 4.57 7.95 -14.35
N GLY A 18 5.72 7.32 -14.56
CA GLY A 18 7.03 7.80 -14.13
C GLY A 18 7.89 6.70 -13.49
N PRO A 19 9.20 6.93 -13.28
CA PRO A 19 10.05 6.00 -12.55
C PRO A 19 9.81 6.08 -11.02
N ILE A 20 10.13 5.01 -10.30
CA ILE A 20 10.25 5.00 -8.85
C ILE A 20 11.67 5.43 -8.48
N ASN A 21 11.81 6.63 -7.92
CA ASN A 21 13.12 7.20 -7.59
C ASN A 21 13.61 6.79 -6.20
N ALA A 22 12.71 6.74 -5.22
CA ALA A 22 13.04 6.48 -3.83
C ALA A 22 11.93 5.70 -3.13
N SER A 23 12.25 5.22 -1.93
CA SER A 23 11.29 4.69 -0.99
C SER A 23 10.93 5.70 0.10
N ASN A 24 9.96 5.34 0.94
CA ASN A 24 9.74 6.01 2.22
C ASN A 24 10.84 5.63 3.25
N PRO A 25 10.90 6.27 4.44
CA PRO A 25 11.98 6.06 5.42
C PRO A 25 12.18 4.62 5.89
N CYS A 26 11.12 3.80 5.86
CA CYS A 26 11.14 2.41 6.34
C CYS A 26 11.33 1.38 5.20
N SER A 27 11.49 1.83 3.94
CA SER A 27 11.78 1.01 2.75
C SER A 27 10.66 0.08 2.26
N GLU A 28 9.43 0.21 2.76
CA GLU A 28 8.27 -0.65 2.45
C GLU A 28 7.34 -0.08 1.39
N TYR A 29 7.43 1.21 1.09
CA TYR A 29 6.60 1.87 0.08
C TYR A 29 7.43 2.28 -1.14
N MET A 30 7.01 1.83 -2.32
CA MET A 30 7.68 2.06 -3.60
C MET A 30 6.64 2.51 -4.63
N PHE A 31 6.59 3.80 -4.89
CA PHE A 31 5.67 4.40 -5.85
C PHE A 31 6.31 5.65 -6.47
N ILE A 32 5.64 6.25 -7.45
CA ILE A 32 6.17 7.43 -8.14
C ILE A 32 6.28 8.64 -7.21
N ASP A 33 7.02 9.66 -7.62
CA ASP A 33 7.16 10.91 -6.86
C ASP A 33 5.80 11.58 -6.60
N ASN A 34 5.73 12.40 -5.54
CA ASN A 34 4.52 13.07 -5.08
C ASN A 34 3.36 12.09 -4.85
N SER A 35 3.64 11.00 -4.14
CA SER A 35 2.65 10.02 -3.71
C SER A 35 2.67 9.85 -2.19
N ALA A 36 1.60 9.26 -1.66
CA ALA A 36 1.43 9.01 -0.23
C ALA A 36 1.09 7.54 0.00
N CYS A 37 1.21 7.10 1.25
CA CYS A 37 0.85 5.74 1.64
C CYS A 37 -0.04 5.77 2.88
N ASN A 38 -1.15 5.05 2.82
CA ASN A 38 -1.95 4.68 3.97
C ASN A 38 -1.65 3.22 4.33
N LEU A 39 -1.32 2.99 5.61
CA LEU A 39 -0.89 1.68 6.10
C LEU A 39 -1.83 1.17 7.18
N ALA A 40 -2.04 -0.14 7.19
CA ALA A 40 -2.73 -0.86 8.23
C ALA A 40 -2.07 -2.23 8.42
N SER A 41 -2.23 -2.83 9.60
CA SER A 41 -1.65 -4.15 9.90
C SER A 41 -2.70 -5.06 10.51
N LEU A 42 -2.68 -6.33 10.11
CA LEU A 42 -3.52 -7.38 10.68
C LEU A 42 -2.71 -8.21 11.68
N ASN A 43 -3.25 -8.38 12.89
CA ASN A 43 -2.67 -9.29 13.87
C ASN A 43 -2.95 -10.74 13.46
N LEU A 44 -1.94 -11.43 12.93
CA LEU A 44 -2.07 -12.81 12.44
C LEU A 44 -2.47 -13.82 13.52
N MET A 45 -2.20 -13.54 14.80
CA MET A 45 -2.58 -14.43 15.91
C MET A 45 -4.11 -14.54 16.08
N LYS A 46 -4.88 -13.57 15.57
CA LYS A 46 -6.35 -13.63 15.56
C LYS A 46 -6.90 -14.64 14.55
N PHE A 47 -6.07 -15.11 13.62
CA PHE A 47 -6.43 -16.08 12.60
C PHE A 47 -5.79 -17.45 12.86
N ARG A 48 -5.15 -17.65 14.02
CA ARG A 48 -4.65 -18.96 14.45
C ARG A 48 -5.75 -19.66 15.26
N LYS A 49 -6.14 -20.85 14.83
CA LYS A 49 -7.09 -21.72 15.54
C LYS A 49 -6.40 -22.41 16.71
N ASP A 50 -7.20 -22.99 17.61
CA ASP A 50 -6.68 -23.68 18.81
C ASP A 50 -5.74 -24.85 18.47
N ASP A 51 -6.00 -25.53 17.36
CA ASP A 51 -5.15 -26.61 16.83
C ASP A 51 -3.84 -26.11 16.18
N GLY A 52 -3.64 -24.79 16.15
CA GLY A 52 -2.48 -24.13 15.56
C GLY A 52 -2.56 -23.89 14.06
N THR A 53 -3.62 -24.34 13.38
CA THR A 53 -3.82 -24.08 11.94
C THR A 53 -4.26 -22.64 11.68
N PHE A 54 -4.07 -22.18 10.43
CA PHE A 54 -4.42 -20.82 10.03
C PHE A 54 -5.81 -20.77 9.38
N ASP A 55 -6.64 -19.83 9.82
CA ASP A 55 -7.96 -19.56 9.26
C ASP A 55 -7.87 -18.63 8.04
N VAL A 56 -7.57 -19.24 6.89
CA VAL A 56 -7.45 -18.56 5.60
C VAL A 56 -8.73 -17.82 5.20
N GLU A 57 -9.90 -18.38 5.47
CA GLU A 57 -11.17 -17.80 5.02
C GLU A 57 -11.54 -16.55 5.81
N SER A 58 -11.37 -16.57 7.14
CA SER A 58 -11.52 -15.36 7.96
C SER A 58 -10.48 -14.29 7.61
N PHE A 59 -9.23 -14.70 7.34
CA PHE A 59 -8.18 -13.77 6.93
C PHE A 59 -8.50 -13.08 5.61
N LYS A 60 -8.94 -13.82 4.59
CA LYS A 60 -9.36 -13.25 3.29
C LYS A 60 -10.50 -12.23 3.44
N ARG A 61 -11.46 -12.50 4.33
CA ARG A 61 -12.55 -11.55 4.63
C ARG A 61 -12.01 -10.28 5.28
N ALA A 62 -11.12 -10.40 6.26
CA ALA A 62 -10.48 -9.25 6.90
C ALA A 62 -9.67 -8.42 5.90
N VAL A 63 -8.87 -9.06 5.04
CA VAL A 63 -8.12 -8.40 3.96
C VAL A 63 -9.06 -7.61 3.04
N ARG A 64 -10.18 -8.20 2.62
CA ARG A 64 -11.16 -7.50 1.76
C ARG A 64 -11.73 -6.26 2.44
N ILE A 65 -12.08 -6.34 3.73
CA ILE A 65 -12.59 -5.18 4.48
C ILE A 65 -11.51 -4.10 4.61
N PHE A 66 -10.27 -4.50 4.88
CA PHE A 66 -9.17 -3.56 5.01
C PHE A 66 -8.88 -2.84 3.68
N ILE A 67 -8.89 -3.54 2.55
CA ILE A 67 -8.73 -2.89 1.23
C ILE A 67 -9.79 -1.80 1.03
N ILE A 68 -11.07 -2.12 1.29
CA ILE A 68 -12.17 -1.14 1.18
C ILE A 68 -11.97 0.04 2.13
N ALA A 69 -11.59 -0.22 3.38
CA ALA A 69 -11.33 0.84 4.35
C ALA A 69 -10.17 1.73 3.92
N GLN A 70 -9.10 1.15 3.36
CA GLN A 70 -7.94 1.87 2.86
C GLN A 70 -8.31 2.74 1.64
N GLU A 71 -9.16 2.28 0.73
CA GLU A 71 -9.68 3.09 -0.38
C GLU A 71 -10.47 4.30 0.12
N ILE A 72 -11.38 4.10 1.09
CA ILE A 72 -12.16 5.19 1.70
C ILE A 72 -11.24 6.24 2.36
N LEU A 73 -10.11 5.81 2.94
CA LEU A 73 -9.16 6.71 3.59
C LEU A 73 -8.36 7.58 2.62
N VAL A 74 -8.19 7.17 1.36
CA VAL A 74 -7.50 7.99 0.35
C VAL A 74 -8.30 9.28 0.12
N ASP A 75 -9.61 9.17 -0.11
CA ASP A 75 -10.46 10.35 -0.36
C ASP A 75 -10.67 11.24 0.87
N ASN A 76 -10.69 10.64 2.06
CA ASN A 76 -10.78 11.39 3.33
C ASN A 76 -9.42 11.91 3.81
N GLY A 77 -8.34 11.66 3.07
CA GLY A 77 -7.01 12.15 3.38
C GLY A 77 -6.91 13.67 3.19
N SER A 78 -6.20 14.34 4.11
CA SER A 78 -5.76 15.73 3.90
C SER A 78 -4.27 15.72 3.60
N TYR A 79 -3.91 16.07 2.36
CA TYR A 79 -2.52 16.10 1.93
C TYR A 79 -1.96 17.53 1.97
N PRO A 80 -0.69 17.71 2.38
CA PRO A 80 -0.11 19.03 2.54
C PRO A 80 0.27 19.70 1.22
N GLU A 81 0.35 18.94 0.12
CA GLU A 81 0.79 19.41 -1.20
C GLU A 81 -0.21 18.98 -2.28
N GLU A 82 -0.55 19.89 -3.20
CA GLU A 82 -1.58 19.68 -4.22
C GLU A 82 -1.27 18.50 -5.15
N LEU A 83 -0.01 18.34 -5.55
CA LEU A 83 0.41 17.23 -6.41
C LEU A 83 0.22 15.87 -5.73
N ILE A 84 0.42 15.78 -4.41
CA ILE A 84 0.20 14.55 -3.65
C ILE A 84 -1.29 14.22 -3.62
N THR A 85 -2.16 15.22 -3.40
CA THR A 85 -3.62 15.05 -3.47
C THR A 85 -4.03 14.52 -4.84
N LEU A 86 -3.61 15.20 -5.91
CA LEU A 86 -3.96 14.84 -7.28
C LEU A 86 -3.54 13.41 -7.62
N ASN A 87 -2.29 13.05 -7.36
CA ASN A 87 -1.78 11.72 -7.64
C ASN A 87 -2.46 10.64 -6.79
N SER A 88 -2.82 10.95 -5.54
CA SER A 88 -3.52 10.01 -4.66
C SER A 88 -4.88 9.62 -5.25
N HIS A 89 -5.68 10.59 -5.73
CA HIS A 89 -6.97 10.29 -6.36
C HIS A 89 -6.83 9.64 -7.75
N LEU A 90 -5.80 10.00 -8.52
CA LEU A 90 -5.62 9.47 -9.88
C LEU A 90 -5.07 8.04 -9.92
N LEU A 91 -4.22 7.65 -8.95
CA LEU A 91 -3.39 6.46 -9.05
C LEU A 91 -3.55 5.46 -7.90
N MET A 92 -4.21 5.85 -6.79
CA MET A 92 -4.35 5.00 -5.61
C MET A 92 -5.77 4.49 -5.36
N LEU A 93 -6.72 4.84 -6.23
CA LEU A 93 -8.08 4.31 -6.21
C LEU A 93 -8.23 3.25 -7.32
N SER A 94 -8.84 2.11 -6.98
CA SER A 94 -9.01 0.93 -7.84
C SER A 94 -10.07 1.10 -8.92
#